data_AF-A0AB35U4Z6-F1
#
_entry.id   AF-A0AB35U4Z6-F1
#
_cell.length_a   1.000
_cell.length_b   1.000
_cell.length_c   1.000
_cell.angle_alpha   90.00
_cell.angle_beta   90.00
_cell.angle_gamma   90.00
#
_symmetry.space_group_name_H-M   'P 1'
#
loop_
_entity.id
_entity.type
_entity.pdbx_description
1 polymer ?
#
loop_
_entity_poly.entity_id
_entity_poly.type
_entity_poly.pdbx_seq_one_letter_code
_entity_poly.pdbx_strand_id
1 'polypeptide(L)'
;MAEEQIYYPFDYRHHMVYTVALYGANAPYVIKGTLVLRTYYTDSSKTKVDVAHTSDYVMDTVFYESNKVIREQLDDGYNGRRELVELSMPDLGREYRIVYNAAEVASPRYDDAILVLNYRDPSARGVAIILKRDAENGIQWLEESEARTIARKLKNMMQIQ
;
A
#
# COMPACT_ATOMS: atom_id res chain seq x y z
N MET A 1 -10.15 12.80 36.31
CA MET A 1 -8.96 12.27 35.63
C MET A 1 -8.85 13.05 34.34
N ALA A 2 -7.78 13.83 34.16
CA ALA A 2 -7.59 14.57 32.92
C ALA A 2 -7.36 13.55 31.80
N GLU A 3 -8.17 13.60 30.75
CA GLU A 3 -7.87 12.90 29.51
C GLU A 3 -6.50 13.40 29.05
N GLU A 4 -5.47 12.56 29.11
CA GLU A 4 -4.21 12.85 28.45
C GLU A 4 -4.52 12.98 26.96
N GLN A 5 -4.65 14.22 26.49
CA GLN A 5 -4.60 14.52 25.08
C GLN A 5 -3.25 14.02 24.59
N ILE A 6 -3.24 12.87 23.95
CA ILE A 6 -2.05 12.31 23.32
C ILE A 6 -1.74 13.18 22.11
N TYR A 7 -1.07 14.31 22.35
CA TYR A 7 -0.57 15.16 21.29
C TYR A 7 0.63 14.44 20.67
N TYR A 8 0.41 13.76 19.55
CA TYR A 8 1.50 13.21 18.76
C TYR A 8 2.15 14.32 17.94
N PRO A 9 3.39 14.71 18.23
CA PRO A 9 4.13 15.62 17.35
C PRO A 9 4.34 14.95 16.00
N PHE A 10 4.03 15.66 14.92
CA PHE A 10 4.27 15.18 13.54
C PHE A 10 4.83 16.28 12.65
N ASP A 11 5.47 15.85 11.56
CA ASP A 11 5.87 16.69 10.42
C ASP A 11 5.12 16.23 9.17
N TYR A 12 4.84 17.16 8.26
CA TYR A 12 4.33 16.86 6.92
C TYR A 12 5.38 17.17 5.87
N ARG A 13 5.56 16.27 4.90
CA ARG A 13 6.50 16.46 3.80
C ARG A 13 5.90 15.99 2.49
N HIS A 14 6.29 16.65 1.40
CA HIS A 14 5.90 16.27 0.06
C HIS A 14 6.87 15.18 -0.43
N HIS A 15 6.32 14.06 -0.83
CA HIS A 15 7.08 12.93 -1.34
C HIS A 15 6.58 12.56 -2.73
N MET A 16 7.53 12.31 -3.64
CA MET A 16 7.24 11.61 -4.88
C MET A 16 7.15 10.12 -4.57
N VAL A 17 5.95 9.56 -4.67
CA VAL A 17 5.62 8.19 -4.30
C VAL A 17 5.46 7.37 -5.58
N TYR A 18 6.16 6.23 -5.64
CA TYR A 18 5.91 5.19 -6.63
C TYR A 18 5.43 3.91 -5.92
N THR A 19 4.43 3.25 -6.49
CA THR A 19 4.01 1.91 -6.07
C THR A 19 3.65 1.08 -7.30
N VAL A 20 3.60 -0.24 -7.12
CA VAL A 20 3.05 -1.16 -8.12
C VAL A 20 1.72 -1.64 -7.60
N ALA A 21 0.67 -1.50 -8.39
CA ALA A 21 -0.66 -1.95 -8.04
C ALA A 21 -1.12 -3.10 -8.94
N LEU A 22 -1.90 -3.99 -8.35
CA LEU A 22 -2.57 -5.12 -8.98
C LEU A 22 -4.06 -4.88 -8.86
N TYR A 23 -4.79 -5.19 -9.92
CA TYR A 23 -6.24 -5.13 -9.93
C TYR A 23 -6.81 -6.39 -10.57
N GLY A 24 -7.35 -7.28 -9.74
CA GLY A 24 -7.80 -8.59 -10.20
C GLY A 24 -6.69 -9.36 -10.94
N ALA A 25 -7.00 -9.77 -12.17
CA ALA A 25 -6.07 -10.45 -13.08
C ALA A 25 -5.35 -9.51 -14.08
N ASN A 26 -5.54 -8.20 -13.98
CA ASN A 26 -4.91 -7.24 -14.89
C ASN A 26 -3.39 -7.20 -14.73
N ALA A 27 -2.71 -6.76 -15.79
CA ALA A 27 -1.27 -6.53 -15.73
C ALA A 27 -0.94 -5.48 -14.64
N PRO A 28 0.19 -5.63 -13.92
CA PRO A 28 0.57 -4.70 -12.85
C PRO A 28 0.74 -3.26 -13.37
N TYR A 29 0.21 -2.30 -12.62
CA TYR A 29 0.29 -0.87 -12.91
C TYR A 29 1.39 -0.22 -12.08
N VAL A 30 2.24 0.61 -12.68
CA VAL A 30 3.13 1.50 -11.92
C VAL A 30 2.40 2.81 -11.69
N ILE A 31 2.11 3.12 -10.43
CA ILE A 31 1.45 4.35 -10.01
C ILE A 31 2.50 5.32 -9.50
N LYS A 32 2.36 6.58 -9.90
CA LYS A 32 3.21 7.70 -9.48
C LYS A 32 2.33 8.84 -9.02
N GLY A 33 2.67 9.44 -7.88
CA GLY A 33 1.99 10.64 -7.40
C GLY A 33 2.81 11.41 -6.37
N THR A 34 2.54 12.71 -6.24
CA THR A 34 3.09 13.51 -5.13
C THR A 34 2.10 13.44 -3.97
N LEU A 35 2.52 12.86 -2.85
CA LEU A 35 1.70 12.76 -1.64
C LEU A 35 2.28 13.62 -0.51
N VAL A 36 1.39 14.15 0.32
CA VAL A 36 1.77 14.79 1.59
C VAL A 36 1.67 13.73 2.67
N LEU A 37 2.82 13.26 3.16
CA LEU A 37 2.88 12.22 4.16
C LEU A 37 3.31 12.78 5.51
N ARG A 38 2.80 12.15 6.58
CA ARG A 38 3.11 12.52 7.96
C ARG A 38 4.14 11.57 8.53
N THR A 39 5.12 12.13 9.22
CA THR A 39 6.03 11.40 10.09
C THR A 39 5.65 11.72 11.52
N TYR A 40 5.31 10.69 12.29
CA TYR A 40 4.97 10.82 13.71
C TYR A 40 6.20 10.57 14.56
N TYR A 41 6.26 11.21 15.72
CA TYR A 41 7.37 11.11 16.64
C TYR A 41 6.86 10.74 18.03
N THR A 42 7.69 9.99 18.76
CA THR A 42 7.41 9.58 20.14
C THR A 42 7.77 10.66 21.17
N ASP A 43 8.52 11.69 20.76
CA ASP A 43 9.03 12.77 21.59
C ASP A 43 8.66 14.15 21.02
N SER A 44 8.45 15.12 21.92
CA SER A 44 8.11 16.51 21.54
C SER A 44 9.22 17.21 20.76
N SER A 45 10.48 16.78 20.91
CA SER A 45 11.63 17.29 20.16
C SER A 45 11.76 16.70 18.75
N LYS A 46 10.88 15.78 18.34
CA LYS A 46 10.87 15.16 17.00
C LYS A 46 12.18 14.50 16.61
N THR A 47 12.83 13.84 17.56
CA THR A 47 14.12 13.16 17.35
C THR A 47 13.96 11.66 17.10
N LYS A 48 12.89 11.05 17.63
CA LYS A 48 12.64 9.62 17.56
C LYS A 48 11.30 9.35 16.88
N VAL A 49 11.37 8.85 15.65
CA VAL A 49 10.21 8.48 14.84
C VAL A 49 9.40 7.38 15.51
N ASP A 50 8.09 7.55 15.56
CA ASP A 50 7.14 6.49 15.85
C ASP A 50 6.94 5.67 14.56
N VAL A 51 7.77 4.63 14.41
CA VAL A 51 7.81 3.79 13.20
C VAL A 51 6.47 3.09 12.96
N ALA A 52 5.80 2.62 14.03
CA ALA A 52 4.53 1.91 13.90
C ALA A 52 3.43 2.86 13.38
N HIS A 53 3.22 3.98 14.05
CA HIS A 53 2.17 4.93 13.67
C HIS A 53 2.45 5.58 12.31
N THR A 54 3.72 5.88 12.01
CA THR A 54 4.11 6.39 10.70
C THR A 54 3.85 5.36 9.61
N SER A 55 4.18 4.08 9.85
CA SER A 55 3.97 3.01 8.88
C SER A 55 2.49 2.79 8.57
N ASP A 56 1.63 2.76 9.60
CA ASP A 56 0.19 2.58 9.43
C ASP A 56 -0.41 3.72 8.60
N TYR A 57 0.00 4.96 8.90
CA TYR A 57 -0.45 6.15 8.16
C TYR A 57 0.02 6.14 6.69
N VAL A 58 1.31 5.81 6.45
CA VAL A 58 1.87 5.73 5.11
C VAL A 58 1.18 4.63 4.30
N MET A 59 0.99 3.45 4.90
CA MET A 59 0.29 2.33 4.28
C MET A 59 -1.13 2.72 3.88
N ASP A 60 -1.92 3.29 4.78
CA ASP A 60 -3.30 3.73 4.51
C ASP A 60 -3.36 4.78 3.41
N THR A 61 -2.51 5.81 3.50
CA THR A 61 -2.53 6.94 2.56
C THR A 61 -2.12 6.50 1.16
N VAL A 62 -1.03 5.74 1.03
CA VAL A 62 -0.55 5.27 -0.29
C VAL A 62 -1.57 4.30 -0.91
N PHE A 63 -2.17 3.42 -0.11
CA PHE A 63 -3.22 2.52 -0.60
C PHE A 63 -4.45 3.28 -1.07
N TYR A 64 -4.97 4.19 -0.26
CA TYR A 64 -6.17 4.95 -0.59
C TYR A 64 -6.01 5.75 -1.89
N GLU A 65 -4.92 6.52 -2.01
CA GLU A 65 -4.67 7.35 -3.20
C GLU A 65 -4.42 6.48 -4.44
N SER A 66 -3.72 5.35 -4.30
CA SER A 66 -3.49 4.42 -5.41
C SER A 66 -4.78 3.75 -5.88
N ASN A 67 -5.62 3.30 -4.94
CA ASN A 67 -6.90 2.66 -5.25
C ASN A 67 -7.86 3.65 -5.94
N LYS A 68 -7.91 4.89 -5.46
CA LYS A 68 -8.66 5.97 -6.10
C LYS A 68 -8.23 6.17 -7.56
N VAL A 69 -6.93 6.26 -7.84
CA VAL A 69 -6.42 6.43 -9.22
C VAL A 69 -6.81 5.27 -10.13
N ILE A 70 -6.81 4.03 -9.64
CA ILE A 70 -7.24 2.86 -10.43
C ILE A 70 -8.75 2.91 -10.68
N ARG A 71 -9.55 3.11 -9.64
CA ARG A 71 -11.01 3.05 -9.76
C ARG A 71 -11.63 4.24 -10.49
N GLU A 72 -11.01 5.42 -10.41
CA GLU A 72 -11.43 6.59 -11.18
C GLU A 72 -11.33 6.33 -12.69
N GLN A 73 -10.35 5.54 -13.15
CA GLN A 73 -10.27 5.11 -14.56
C GLN A 73 -11.38 4.14 -14.97
N LEU A 74 -12.07 3.53 -14.00
CA LEU A 74 -13.16 2.58 -14.19
C LEU A 74 -14.54 3.19 -13.92
N ASP A 75 -14.60 4.51 -13.65
CA ASP A 75 -15.81 5.21 -13.22
C ASP A 75 -16.46 4.55 -11.98
N ASP A 76 -15.61 4.03 -11.08
CA ASP A 76 -16.00 3.41 -9.81
C ASP A 76 -15.48 4.23 -8.63
N GLY A 77 -16.35 4.53 -7.67
CA GLY A 77 -16.00 5.35 -6.52
C GLY A 77 -15.40 4.52 -5.38
N TYR A 78 -14.31 4.97 -4.77
CA TYR A 78 -13.72 4.28 -3.61
C TYR A 78 -14.07 4.93 -2.28
N ASN A 79 -15.18 4.49 -1.67
CA ASN A 79 -15.66 5.00 -0.37
C ASN A 79 -15.83 3.90 0.70
N GLY A 80 -15.23 2.73 0.48
CA GLY A 80 -15.38 1.57 1.36
C GLY A 80 -14.63 1.70 2.69
N ARG A 81 -15.02 0.84 3.66
CA ARG A 81 -14.23 0.62 4.88
C ARG A 81 -12.87 0.03 4.48
N ARG A 82 -11.80 0.54 5.10
CA ARG A 82 -10.44 0.04 4.90
C ARG A 82 -9.99 -0.79 6.10
N GLU A 83 -9.71 -2.06 5.86
CA GLU A 83 -9.05 -2.97 6.78
C GLU A 83 -7.86 -3.57 6.04
N LEU A 84 -6.74 -2.87 6.09
CA LEU A 84 -5.58 -3.21 5.28
C LEU A 84 -4.82 -4.39 5.88
N VAL A 85 -4.54 -5.38 5.04
CA VAL A 85 -3.72 -6.53 5.38
C VAL A 85 -2.39 -6.42 4.64
N GLU A 86 -1.30 -6.56 5.38
CA GLU A 86 0.07 -6.59 4.87
C GLU A 86 0.60 -8.03 4.86
N LEU A 87 1.09 -8.51 3.72
CA LEU A 87 1.70 -9.82 3.58
C LEU A 87 3.10 -9.73 2.96
N SER A 88 4.07 -10.50 3.47
CA SER A 88 5.44 -10.59 2.93
C SER A 88 5.50 -11.18 1.53
N MET A 89 6.21 -10.59 0.57
CA MET A 89 6.33 -11.10 -0.81
C MET A 89 7.75 -11.59 -1.14
N PRO A 90 8.20 -12.74 -0.57
CA PRO A 90 9.58 -13.19 -0.70
C PRO A 90 10.03 -13.44 -2.15
N ASP A 91 9.12 -13.77 -3.05
CA ASP A 91 9.41 -13.97 -4.48
C ASP A 91 9.88 -12.69 -5.19
N LEU A 92 9.53 -11.52 -4.65
CA LEU A 92 10.03 -10.23 -5.12
C LEU A 92 11.33 -9.82 -4.41
N GLY A 93 11.46 -10.21 -3.13
CA GLY A 93 12.50 -9.83 -2.17
C GLY A 93 11.93 -9.84 -0.74
N ARG A 94 12.78 -10.01 0.27
CA ARG A 94 12.35 -10.18 1.68
C ARG A 94 11.74 -8.91 2.28
N GLU A 95 12.12 -7.76 1.73
CA GLU A 95 11.67 -6.42 2.12
C GLU A 95 10.27 -6.10 1.61
N TYR A 96 9.83 -6.71 0.50
CA TYR A 96 8.59 -6.31 -0.15
C TYR A 96 7.36 -6.87 0.55
N ARG A 97 6.29 -6.07 0.50
CA ARG A 97 4.99 -6.34 1.08
C ARG A 97 3.92 -6.11 0.04
N ILE A 98 2.96 -7.02 -0.04
CA ILE A 98 1.71 -6.79 -0.73
C ILE A 98 0.66 -6.34 0.30
N VAL A 99 -0.02 -5.25 0.00
CA VAL A 99 -1.04 -4.64 0.86
C VAL A 99 -2.35 -4.59 0.10
N TYR A 100 -3.43 -5.08 0.70
CA TYR A 100 -4.77 -5.06 0.12
C TYR A 100 -5.82 -4.79 1.20
N ASN A 101 -7.02 -4.41 0.80
CA ASN A 101 -8.14 -4.22 1.72
C ASN A 101 -8.89 -5.53 1.92
N ALA A 102 -8.83 -6.12 3.11
CA ALA A 102 -9.57 -7.34 3.43
C ALA A 102 -11.07 -7.09 3.66
N ALA A 103 -11.45 -5.86 4.01
CA ALA A 103 -12.86 -5.46 4.11
C ALA A 103 -13.46 -5.05 2.76
N GLU A 104 -12.76 -5.29 1.65
CA GLU A 104 -13.23 -4.92 0.32
C GLU A 104 -14.50 -5.69 -0.04
N VAL A 105 -15.57 -4.95 -0.29
CA VAL A 105 -16.79 -5.53 -0.85
C VAL A 105 -16.64 -5.47 -2.36
N ALA A 106 -16.28 -6.61 -2.95
CA ALA A 106 -16.01 -6.71 -4.37
C ALA A 106 -17.15 -6.11 -5.21
N SER A 107 -16.84 -5.09 -6.00
CA SER A 107 -17.69 -4.61 -7.09
C SER A 107 -18.00 -5.78 -8.02
N PRO A 108 -19.30 -6.12 -8.24
CA PRO A 108 -19.70 -7.24 -9.09
C PRO A 108 -19.21 -7.13 -10.55
N ARG A 109 -18.75 -5.94 -10.96
CA ARG A 109 -18.33 -5.65 -12.32
C ARG A 109 -16.81 -5.75 -12.54
N TYR A 110 -16.00 -5.55 -11.49
CA TYR A 110 -14.58 -5.22 -11.68
C TYR A 110 -13.64 -5.84 -10.63
N ASP A 111 -14.09 -6.16 -9.42
CA ASP A 111 -13.21 -6.62 -8.34
C ASP A 111 -13.00 -8.13 -8.37
N ASP A 112 -12.18 -8.56 -9.33
CA ASP A 112 -11.76 -9.95 -9.50
C ASP A 112 -10.75 -10.40 -8.42
N ALA A 113 -10.49 -11.71 -8.40
CA ALA A 113 -9.45 -12.32 -7.57
C ALA A 113 -8.07 -11.73 -7.88
N ILE A 114 -7.35 -11.32 -6.84
CA ILE A 114 -5.96 -10.87 -6.97
C ILE A 114 -5.11 -12.11 -7.17
N LEU A 115 -4.78 -12.41 -8.43
CA LEU A 115 -4.18 -13.69 -8.84
C LEU A 115 -2.93 -14.06 -8.02
N VAL A 116 -2.07 -13.07 -7.78
CA VAL A 116 -0.82 -13.23 -7.02
C VAL A 116 -1.06 -13.57 -5.54
N LEU A 117 -2.26 -13.36 -5.01
CA LEU A 117 -2.62 -13.71 -3.64
C LEU A 117 -3.36 -15.04 -3.53
N ASN A 118 -3.78 -15.67 -4.62
CA ASN A 118 -4.70 -16.80 -4.60
C ASN A 118 -4.22 -17.99 -3.74
N TYR A 119 -2.90 -18.22 -3.66
CA TYR A 119 -2.33 -19.31 -2.86
C TYR A 119 -2.24 -19.00 -1.34
N ARG A 120 -2.40 -17.74 -0.94
CA ARG A 120 -2.30 -17.28 0.47
C ARG A 120 -3.63 -16.81 1.01
N ASP A 121 -4.33 -16.04 0.21
CA ASP A 121 -5.69 -15.60 0.46
C ASP A 121 -6.50 -15.67 -0.85
N PRO A 122 -7.19 -16.80 -1.09
CA PRO A 122 -8.09 -16.96 -2.23
C PRO A 122 -9.28 -16.00 -2.23
N SER A 123 -9.55 -15.32 -1.10
CA SER A 123 -10.64 -14.36 -0.94
C SER A 123 -10.22 -12.91 -1.21
N ALA A 124 -8.92 -12.63 -1.40
CA ALA A 124 -8.45 -11.30 -1.73
C ALA A 124 -8.99 -10.84 -3.10
N ARG A 125 -9.67 -9.69 -3.11
CA ARG A 125 -10.34 -9.11 -4.29
C ARG A 125 -9.97 -7.63 -4.45
N GLY A 126 -10.15 -7.11 -5.66
CA GLY A 126 -9.99 -5.68 -5.95
C GLY A 126 -8.53 -5.27 -6.09
N VAL A 127 -8.13 -4.21 -5.38
CA VAL A 127 -6.78 -3.61 -5.50
C VAL A 127 -5.84 -4.15 -4.43
N ALA A 128 -4.63 -4.52 -4.86
CA ALA A 128 -3.46 -4.65 -4.00
C ALA A 128 -2.35 -3.70 -4.47
N ILE A 129 -1.50 -3.26 -3.55
CA ILE A 129 -0.30 -2.48 -3.86
C ILE A 129 0.95 -3.16 -3.30
N ILE A 130 2.10 -2.81 -3.86
CA ILE A 130 3.40 -3.23 -3.34
C ILE A 130 4.07 -2.07 -2.61
N LEU A 131 4.44 -2.32 -1.37
CA LEU A 131 5.27 -1.46 -0.52
C LEU A 131 6.53 -2.24 -0.10
N LYS A 132 7.43 -1.59 0.62
CA LYS A 132 8.60 -2.24 1.21
C LYS A 132 8.78 -1.86 2.67
N ARG A 133 9.40 -2.74 3.44
CA ARG A 133 9.92 -2.40 4.77
C ARG A 133 11.40 -2.05 4.69
N ASP A 134 11.79 -0.96 5.34
CA ASP A 134 13.20 -0.58 5.50
C ASP A 134 13.89 -1.39 6.62
N ALA A 135 15.15 -1.06 6.90
CA ALA A 135 15.97 -1.74 7.91
C ALA A 135 15.43 -1.57 9.35
N GLU A 136 14.64 -0.52 9.60
CA GLU A 136 14.00 -0.24 10.89
C GLU A 136 12.57 -0.82 10.95
N ASN A 137 12.19 -1.63 9.96
CA ASN A 137 10.84 -2.15 9.73
C ASN A 137 9.77 -1.08 9.43
N GLY A 138 10.16 0.14 9.06
CA GLY A 138 9.23 1.17 8.60
C GLY A 138 8.67 0.87 7.21
N ILE A 139 7.36 1.08 7.00
CA ILE A 139 6.73 0.97 5.69
C ILE A 139 7.10 2.18 4.83
N GLN A 140 7.60 1.88 3.62
CA GLN A 140 7.97 2.86 2.61
C GLN A 140 7.39 2.48 1.24
N TRP A 141 7.29 3.49 0.38
CA TRP A 141 6.99 3.31 -1.04
C TRP A 141 8.26 2.93 -1.83
N LEU A 142 8.09 2.71 -3.13
CA LEU A 142 9.16 2.26 -4.02
C LEU A 142 9.84 3.46 -4.70
N GLU A 143 11.06 3.24 -5.19
CA GLU A 143 11.65 4.13 -6.18
C GLU A 143 11.14 3.80 -7.60
N GLU A 144 11.33 4.70 -8.57
CA GLU A 144 10.82 4.48 -9.93
C GLU A 144 11.43 3.23 -10.60
N SER A 145 12.76 3.09 -10.54
CA SER A 145 13.48 1.96 -11.14
C SER A 145 13.09 0.62 -10.48
N GLU A 146 12.89 0.66 -9.18
CA GLU A 146 12.44 -0.45 -8.34
C GLU A 146 11.01 -0.86 -8.71
N ALA A 147 10.06 0.08 -8.77
CA ALA A 147 8.68 -0.17 -9.16
C ALA A 147 8.58 -0.78 -10.56
N ARG A 148 9.32 -0.25 -11.54
CA ARG A 148 9.36 -0.81 -12.90
C ARG A 148 9.95 -2.23 -12.95
N THR A 149 10.87 -2.55 -12.04
CA THR A 149 11.45 -3.90 -11.93
C THR A 149 10.48 -4.87 -11.30
N ILE A 150 9.79 -4.46 -10.23
CA ILE A 150 8.76 -5.26 -9.56
C ILE A 150 7.58 -5.53 -10.47
N ALA A 151 7.08 -4.52 -11.20
CA ALA A 151 5.99 -4.70 -12.15
C ALA A 151 6.33 -5.74 -13.23
N ARG A 152 7.57 -5.76 -13.73
CA ARG A 152 8.04 -6.79 -14.67
C ARG A 152 8.10 -8.18 -14.03
N LYS A 153 8.62 -8.30 -12.81
CA LYS A 153 8.65 -9.58 -12.07
C LYS A 153 7.22 -10.13 -11.87
N LEU A 154 6.32 -9.29 -11.38
CA LEU A 154 4.92 -9.65 -11.15
C LEU A 154 4.22 -10.09 -12.44
N LYS A 155 4.43 -9.36 -13.54
CA LYS A 155 3.88 -9.72 -14.85
C LYS A 155 4.32 -11.13 -15.28
N ASN A 156 5.60 -11.47 -15.08
CA ASN A 156 6.11 -12.79 -15.42
C ASN A 156 5.53 -13.88 -14.52
N MET A 157 5.36 -13.61 -13.22
CA MET A 157 4.74 -14.56 -12.28
C MET A 157 3.29 -14.90 -12.66
N MET A 158 2.53 -13.90 -13.11
CA MET A 158 1.13 -14.07 -13.54
C MET A 158 0.97 -14.85 -14.86
N GLN A 159 2.03 -15.00 -15.65
CA GLN A 159 2.00 -15.76 -16.92
C GLN A 159 2.33 -17.26 -16.74
N ILE A 160 2.87 -17.63 -15.58
CA ILE A 160 3.32 -19.00 -15.29
C ILE A 160 2.25 -19.79 -14.52
N GLN A 161 1.25 -19.10 -13.97
CA GLN A 161 0.10 -19.68 -13.24
C GLN A 161 -1.06 -19.99 -14.17
#